data_AF-A0A354SAD6-F1
#
_entry.id   AF-A0A354SAD6-F1
#
_cell.length_a   1.000
_cell.length_b   1.000
_cell.length_c   1.000
_cell.angle_alpha   90.00
_cell.angle_beta   90.00
_cell.angle_gamma   90.00
#
_symmetry.space_group_name_H-M   'P 1'
#
loop_
_entity.id
_entity.type
_entity.pdbx_description
1 polymer ?
#
loop_
_entity_poly.entity_id
_entity_poly.type
_entity_poly.pdbx_seq_one_letter_code
_entity_poly.pdbx_strand_id
1 'polypeptide(L)'
;MLGFAVFLTTLLGFGLVVGDWTSRNLEMKALVSAVEESESAMQWTDEQIQDIIEQYGANGTLAPAEQKKAFDALSEAAYAGNFAIGAAGEEVAHVSVLPWHGDIKSAQTAYLAHNKAWQDYMETATEDPTVLFKTQPLINSTFESAEPLMKDAVPVPALFDLKKRVDAIFVPQASTGPTQEVGFDTTLSAMLIG
;
A
#
# COMPACT_ATOMS: atom_id res chain seq x y z
N MET A 1 13.38 -55.38 1.12
CA MET A 1 13.60 -54.20 1.99
C MET A 1 13.91 -52.92 1.19
N LEU A 2 14.67 -52.97 0.09
CA LEU A 2 14.98 -51.80 -0.74
C LEU A 2 13.73 -51.05 -1.28
N GLY A 3 12.71 -51.77 -1.76
CA GLY A 3 11.49 -51.15 -2.31
C GLY A 3 10.60 -50.44 -1.28
N PHE A 4 10.57 -50.92 -0.03
CA PHE A 4 9.84 -50.26 1.07
C PHE A 4 10.57 -49.01 1.55
N ALA A 5 11.91 -49.06 1.62
CA ALA A 5 12.72 -47.90 1.94
C ALA A 5 12.53 -46.80 0.89
N VAL A 6 12.64 -47.12 -0.41
CA VAL A 6 12.41 -46.16 -1.51
C VAL A 6 11.00 -45.57 -1.46
N PHE A 7 9.97 -46.38 -1.22
CA PHE A 7 8.59 -45.91 -1.09
C PHE A 7 8.41 -44.90 0.05
N LEU A 8 9.00 -45.16 1.22
CA LEU A 8 8.95 -44.22 2.35
C LEU A 8 9.71 -42.92 2.05
N THR A 9 10.87 -42.98 1.39
CA THR A 9 11.62 -41.76 1.03
C THR A 9 10.86 -40.92 0.01
N THR A 10 10.20 -41.54 -0.97
CA THR A 10 9.37 -40.83 -1.95
C THR A 10 8.14 -40.19 -1.30
N LEU A 11 7.47 -40.88 -0.37
CA LEU A 11 6.34 -40.32 0.38
C LEU A 11 6.74 -39.14 1.27
N LEU A 12 7.86 -39.25 1.98
CA LEU A 12 8.39 -38.16 2.79
C LEU A 12 8.80 -36.96 1.93
N GLY A 13 9.47 -37.21 0.80
CA GLY A 13 9.82 -36.15 -0.15
C GLY A 13 8.58 -35.44 -0.72
N PHE A 14 7.53 -36.19 -1.09
CA PHE A 14 6.29 -35.61 -1.58
C PHE A 14 5.55 -34.80 -0.49
N GLY A 15 5.52 -35.31 0.75
CA GLY A 15 4.92 -34.59 1.89
C GLY A 15 5.62 -33.26 2.19
N LEU A 16 6.95 -33.20 2.08
CA LEU A 16 7.72 -31.97 2.25
C LEU A 16 7.41 -30.94 1.17
N VAL A 17 7.30 -31.36 -0.09
CA VAL A 17 6.96 -30.47 -1.22
C VAL A 17 5.55 -29.90 -1.06
N VAL A 18 4.57 -30.72 -0.72
CA VAL A 18 3.20 -30.26 -0.47
C VAL A 18 3.13 -29.35 0.75
N GLY A 19 3.90 -29.65 1.80
CA GLY A 19 4.02 -28.83 2.99
C GLY A 19 4.58 -27.44 2.70
N ASP A 20 5.70 -27.36 1.98
CA ASP A 20 6.35 -26.10 1.56
C ASP A 20 5.42 -25.27 0.65
N TRP A 21 4.78 -25.90 -0.32
CA TRP A 21 3.81 -25.22 -1.17
C TRP A 21 2.61 -24.69 -0.38
N THR A 22 2.12 -25.46 0.61
CA THR A 22 1.00 -25.03 1.46
C THR A 22 1.39 -23.85 2.35
N SER A 23 2.58 -23.87 2.95
CA SER A 23 3.07 -22.75 3.77
C SER A 23 3.25 -21.50 2.93
N ARG A 24 3.85 -21.58 1.73
CA ARG A 24 3.95 -20.45 0.79
C ARG A 24 2.59 -19.81 0.50
N ASN A 25 1.55 -20.62 0.28
CA ASN A 25 0.19 -20.10 0.03
C ASN A 25 -0.41 -19.41 1.26
N LEU A 26 -0.17 -19.92 2.47
CA LEU A 26 -0.65 -19.31 3.71
C LEU A 26 0.09 -18.01 4.02
N GLU A 27 1.41 -17.99 3.84
CA GLU A 27 2.24 -16.79 4.00
C GLU A 27 1.85 -15.71 3.00
N MET A 28 1.70 -16.06 1.72
CA MET A 28 1.26 -15.12 0.70
C MET A 28 -0.17 -14.64 0.95
N LYS A 29 -1.07 -15.48 1.48
CA LYS A 29 -2.42 -15.05 1.89
C LYS A 29 -2.36 -14.01 3.01
N ALA A 30 -1.54 -14.24 4.04
CA ALA A 30 -1.37 -13.29 5.13
C ALA A 30 -0.78 -11.97 4.62
N LEU A 31 0.25 -12.04 3.75
CA LEU A 31 0.86 -10.86 3.15
C LEU A 31 -0.14 -10.05 2.33
N VAL A 32 -0.86 -10.68 1.41
CA VAL A 32 -1.84 -10.01 0.55
C VAL A 32 -2.98 -9.39 1.39
N SER A 33 -3.46 -10.07 2.43
CA SER A 33 -4.48 -9.49 3.33
C SER A 33 -3.98 -8.25 4.05
N ALA A 34 -2.76 -8.27 4.61
CA ALA A 34 -2.19 -7.09 5.27
C ALA A 34 -1.95 -5.94 4.28
N VAL A 35 -1.54 -6.26 3.04
CA VAL A 35 -1.39 -5.27 1.97
C VAL A 35 -2.73 -4.64 1.59
N GLU A 36 -3.80 -5.43 1.42
CA GLU A 36 -5.15 -4.91 1.14
C GLU A 36 -5.65 -3.95 2.25
N GLU A 37 -5.34 -4.25 3.51
CA GLU A 37 -5.66 -3.38 4.64
C GLU A 37 -4.82 -2.09 4.62
N SER A 38 -3.54 -2.17 4.25
CA SER A 38 -2.67 -1.00 4.07
C SER A 38 -3.14 -0.09 2.92
N GLU A 39 -3.51 -0.66 1.77
CA GLU A 39 -4.10 0.10 0.66
C GLU A 39 -5.43 0.77 1.08
N SER A 40 -6.25 0.08 1.88
CA SER A 40 -7.49 0.66 2.41
C SER A 40 -7.23 1.86 3.32
N ALA A 41 -6.18 1.83 4.14
CA ALA A 41 -5.78 2.97 4.98
C ALA A 41 -5.26 4.15 4.14
N MET A 42 -4.50 3.88 3.08
CA MET A 42 -4.03 4.90 2.13
C MET A 42 -5.21 5.54 1.38
N GLN A 43 -6.15 4.72 0.90
CA GLN A 43 -7.37 5.20 0.24
C GLN A 43 -8.21 6.06 1.19
N TRP A 44 -8.44 5.61 2.42
CA TRP A 44 -9.18 6.39 3.42
C TRP A 44 -8.52 7.75 3.70
N THR A 45 -7.18 7.78 3.73
CA THR A 45 -6.41 9.01 3.91
C THR A 45 -6.59 9.96 2.73
N ASP A 46 -6.53 9.43 1.50
CA ASP A 46 -6.77 10.20 0.28
C ASP A 46 -8.19 10.77 0.25
N GLU A 47 -9.21 9.96 0.55
CA GLU A 47 -10.62 10.38 0.63
C GLU A 47 -10.81 11.54 1.63
N GLN A 48 -10.20 11.46 2.82
CA GLN A 48 -10.26 12.55 3.80
C GLN A 48 -9.62 13.85 3.30
N ILE A 49 -8.48 13.75 2.60
CA ILE A 49 -7.82 14.91 2.00
C ILE A 49 -8.70 15.51 0.90
N GLN A 50 -9.26 14.69 0.01
CA GLN A 50 -10.16 15.16 -1.05
C GLN A 50 -11.42 15.82 -0.49
N ASP A 51 -12.05 15.24 0.53
CA ASP A 51 -13.23 15.81 1.18
C ASP A 51 -12.95 17.23 1.74
N ILE A 52 -11.78 17.43 2.35
CA ILE A 52 -11.36 18.75 2.84
C ILE A 52 -11.12 19.70 1.66
N ILE A 53 -10.42 19.24 0.63
CA ILE A 53 -10.16 20.02 -0.58
C ILE A 53 -11.48 20.46 -1.24
N GLU A 54 -12.46 19.57 -1.36
CA GLU A 54 -13.79 19.87 -1.91
C GLU A 54 -14.56 20.86 -1.02
N GLN A 55 -14.55 20.64 0.30
CA GLN A 55 -15.24 21.49 1.27
C GLN A 55 -14.77 22.95 1.21
N TYR A 56 -13.45 23.17 1.14
CA TYR A 56 -12.86 24.51 1.15
C TYR A 56 -12.66 25.07 -0.27
N GLY A 57 -12.46 24.22 -1.27
CA GLY A 57 -12.18 24.61 -2.64
C GLY A 57 -13.41 24.96 -3.49
N ALA A 58 -14.61 24.52 -3.09
CA ALA A 58 -15.84 24.77 -3.86
C ALA A 58 -16.29 26.25 -3.94
N ASN A 59 -15.70 27.15 -3.14
CA ASN A 59 -16.24 28.52 -2.93
C ASN A 59 -15.41 29.66 -3.55
N GLY A 60 -14.34 29.38 -4.31
CA GLY A 60 -13.47 30.42 -4.88
C GLY A 60 -12.28 30.78 -3.98
N THR A 61 -11.75 32.01 -4.08
CA THR A 61 -10.63 32.47 -3.23
C THR A 61 -11.06 32.54 -1.77
N LEU A 62 -10.38 31.78 -0.90
CA LEU A 62 -10.68 31.72 0.52
C LEU A 62 -10.24 32.99 1.24
N ALA A 63 -11.02 33.44 2.23
CA ALA A 63 -10.53 34.46 3.14
C ALA A 63 -9.35 33.89 3.96
N PRO A 64 -8.38 34.71 4.43
CA PRO A 64 -7.21 34.22 5.16
C PRO A 64 -7.53 33.33 6.37
N ALA A 65 -8.65 33.61 7.06
CA ALA A 65 -9.11 32.81 8.18
C ALA A 65 -9.65 31.43 7.77
N GLU A 66 -10.23 31.31 6.57
CA GLU A 66 -10.73 30.04 6.02
C GLU A 66 -9.60 29.23 5.41
N GLN A 67 -8.64 29.88 4.74
CA GLN A 67 -7.39 29.28 4.29
C GLN A 67 -6.63 28.64 5.45
N LYS A 68 -6.51 29.34 6.58
CA LYS A 68 -5.89 28.77 7.79
C LYS A 68 -6.63 27.52 8.27
N LYS A 69 -7.97 27.56 8.33
CA LYS A 69 -8.77 26.39 8.75
C LYS A 69 -8.62 25.21 7.80
N ALA A 70 -8.56 25.46 6.50
CA ALA A 70 -8.32 24.43 5.49
C ALA A 70 -6.95 23.77 5.73
N PHE A 71 -5.89 24.56 5.92
CA PHE A 71 -4.55 24.03 6.19
C PHE A 71 -4.44 23.30 7.52
N ASP A 72 -5.08 23.81 8.58
CA ASP A 72 -5.14 23.11 9.87
C ASP A 72 -5.84 21.74 9.71
N ALA A 73 -6.94 21.67 8.96
CA ALA A 73 -7.66 20.43 8.69
C ALA A 73 -6.86 19.44 7.83
N LEU A 74 -6.17 19.92 6.80
CA LEU A 74 -5.29 19.10 5.97
C LEU A 74 -4.10 18.54 6.76
N SER A 75 -3.50 19.35 7.63
CA SER A 75 -2.44 18.91 8.56
C SER A 75 -2.95 17.82 9.50
N GLU A 76 -4.16 17.97 10.05
CA GLU A 76 -4.78 16.97 10.91
C GLU A 76 -5.11 15.67 10.16
N ALA A 77 -5.62 15.76 8.93
CA ALA A 77 -5.88 14.60 8.08
C ALA A 77 -4.59 13.86 7.71
N ALA A 78 -3.52 14.58 7.38
CA ALA A 78 -2.21 14.00 7.13
C ALA A 78 -1.64 13.30 8.38
N TYR A 79 -1.78 13.90 9.56
CA TYR A 79 -1.35 13.27 10.81
C TYR A 79 -2.11 11.97 11.09
N ALA A 80 -3.45 12.00 10.95
CA ALA A 80 -4.29 10.83 11.13
C ALA A 80 -3.96 9.73 10.10
N GLY A 81 -3.74 10.13 8.84
CA GLY A 81 -3.32 9.25 7.76
C GLY A 81 -1.96 8.60 8.02
N ASN A 82 -0.96 9.38 8.46
CA ASN A 82 0.36 8.85 8.82
C ASN A 82 0.25 7.75 9.88
N PHE A 83 -0.56 7.98 10.92
CA PHE A 83 -0.79 7.00 11.97
C PHE A 83 -1.49 5.73 11.44
N ALA A 84 -2.57 5.88 10.66
CA ALA A 84 -3.32 4.75 10.11
C ALA A 84 -2.48 3.91 9.13
N ILE A 85 -1.76 4.56 8.22
CA ILE A 85 -0.88 3.91 7.24
C ILE A 85 0.29 3.23 7.96
N GLY A 86 0.86 3.87 8.98
CA GLY A 86 1.92 3.29 9.80
C GLY A 86 1.47 2.02 10.51
N ALA A 87 0.31 2.04 11.16
CA ALA A 87 -0.26 0.87 11.82
C ALA A 87 -0.51 -0.29 10.84
N ALA A 88 -1.08 -0.02 9.65
CA ALA A 88 -1.27 -1.04 8.63
C ALA A 88 0.07 -1.55 8.06
N GLY A 89 1.08 -0.69 7.96
CA GLY A 89 2.45 -1.06 7.59
C GLY A 89 3.11 -2.00 8.60
N GLU A 90 2.85 -1.82 9.90
CA GLU A 90 3.30 -2.74 10.94
C GLU A 90 2.68 -4.14 10.78
N GLU A 91 1.39 -4.22 10.45
CA GLU A 91 0.74 -5.51 10.15
C GLU A 91 1.39 -6.21 8.96
N VAL A 92 1.72 -5.47 7.89
CA VAL A 92 2.49 -6.01 6.76
C VAL A 92 3.85 -6.52 7.23
N ALA A 93 4.56 -5.77 8.08
CA ALA A 93 5.88 -6.15 8.58
C ALA A 93 5.86 -7.38 9.50
N HIS A 94 4.77 -7.59 10.24
CA HIS A 94 4.58 -8.72 11.15
C HIS A 94 4.21 -10.03 10.47
N VAL A 95 3.86 -10.01 9.17
CA VAL A 95 3.65 -11.23 8.41
C VAL A 95 4.91 -12.10 8.45
N SER A 96 4.77 -13.26 9.09
CA SER A 96 5.85 -14.23 9.25
C SER A 96 6.07 -14.99 7.96
N VAL A 97 7.29 -14.94 7.44
CA VAL A 97 7.72 -15.61 6.21
C VAL A 97 8.88 -16.54 6.56
N LEU A 98 8.85 -17.78 6.08
CA LEU A 98 9.93 -18.72 6.36
C LEU A 98 11.25 -18.24 5.71
N PRO A 99 12.42 -18.45 6.35
CA PRO A 99 13.69 -17.89 5.88
C PRO A 99 14.11 -18.27 4.46
N TRP A 100 13.56 -19.35 3.91
CA TRP A 100 13.85 -19.83 2.56
C TRP A 100 12.81 -19.40 1.50
N HIS A 101 11.71 -18.73 1.90
CA HIS A 101 10.74 -18.11 0.99
C HIS A 101 11.16 -16.68 0.63
N GLY A 102 12.34 -16.56 0.01
CA GLY A 102 12.96 -15.27 -0.27
C GLY A 102 12.18 -14.38 -1.26
N ASP A 103 11.37 -14.99 -2.11
CA ASP A 103 10.42 -14.33 -3.02
C ASP A 103 9.34 -13.55 -2.23
N ILE A 104 8.62 -14.23 -1.33
CA ILE A 104 7.60 -13.61 -0.48
C ILE A 104 8.23 -12.53 0.42
N LYS A 105 9.44 -12.78 0.94
CA LYS A 105 10.15 -11.79 1.77
C LYS A 105 10.55 -10.54 0.98
N SER A 106 10.96 -10.72 -0.27
CA SER A 106 11.30 -9.60 -1.17
C SER A 106 10.06 -8.77 -1.52
N ALA A 107 8.94 -9.44 -1.78
CA ALA A 107 7.64 -8.81 -2.02
C ALA A 107 7.17 -7.98 -0.82
N GLN A 108 7.23 -8.57 0.39
CA GLN A 108 6.94 -7.86 1.64
C GLN A 108 7.82 -6.61 1.81
N THR A 109 9.13 -6.75 1.59
CA THR A 109 10.08 -5.64 1.75
C THR A 109 9.82 -4.51 0.75
N ALA A 110 9.51 -4.85 -0.50
CA ALA A 110 9.21 -3.87 -1.54
C ALA A 110 7.91 -3.12 -1.24
N TYR A 111 6.86 -3.82 -0.78
CA TYR A 111 5.63 -3.17 -0.37
C TYR A 111 5.83 -2.26 0.86
N LEU A 112 6.63 -2.66 1.84
CA LEU A 112 6.97 -1.81 2.99
C LEU A 112 7.70 -0.53 2.56
N ALA A 113 8.48 -0.55 1.48
CA ALA A 113 9.08 0.66 0.92
C ALA A 113 8.00 1.61 0.36
N HIS A 114 6.93 1.08 -0.24
CA HIS A 114 5.78 1.87 -0.68
C HIS A 114 5.02 2.48 0.50
N ASN A 115 4.71 1.67 1.52
CA ASN A 115 4.06 2.15 2.74
C ASN A 115 4.90 3.24 3.45
N LYS A 116 6.23 3.09 3.47
CA LYS A 116 7.14 4.12 4.01
C LYS A 116 7.12 5.42 3.19
N ALA A 117 7.05 5.34 1.87
CA ALA A 117 6.97 6.53 1.02
C ALA A 117 5.68 7.33 1.30
N TRP A 118 4.58 6.65 1.57
CA TRP A 118 3.33 7.27 2.03
C TRP A 118 3.46 7.92 3.41
N GLN A 119 4.07 7.24 4.39
CA GLN A 119 4.29 7.80 5.72
C GLN A 119 5.15 9.07 5.67
N ASP A 120 6.26 9.04 4.92
CA ASP A 120 7.14 10.22 4.76
C ASP A 120 6.41 11.40 4.13
N TYR A 121 5.53 11.11 3.18
CA TYR A 121 4.70 12.11 2.53
C TYR A 121 3.68 12.72 3.50
N MET A 122 3.01 11.90 4.30
CA MET A 122 2.04 12.34 5.32
C MET A 122 2.69 13.08 6.48
N GLU A 123 3.88 12.65 6.93
CA GLU A 123 4.68 13.35 7.93
C GLU A 123 5.04 14.76 7.44
N THR A 124 5.52 14.87 6.19
CA THR A 124 5.81 16.18 5.58
C THR A 124 4.54 17.03 5.46
N ALA A 125 3.42 16.45 5.04
CA ALA A 125 2.15 17.15 4.89
C ALA A 125 1.53 17.60 6.23
N THR A 126 1.87 16.92 7.33
CA THR A 126 1.49 17.35 8.68
C THR A 126 2.15 18.69 9.02
N GLU A 127 3.42 18.89 8.65
CA GLU A 127 4.15 20.13 8.92
C GLU A 127 3.85 21.24 7.90
N ASP A 128 3.76 20.86 6.61
CA ASP A 128 3.48 21.74 5.49
C ASP A 128 2.41 21.11 4.56
N PRO A 129 1.12 21.44 4.79
CA PRO A 129 0.01 20.93 3.97
C PRO A 129 0.11 21.30 2.49
N THR A 130 0.94 22.28 2.10
CA THR A 130 1.10 22.64 0.68
C THR A 130 1.74 21.52 -0.14
N VAL A 131 2.41 20.57 0.53
CA VAL A 131 2.98 19.37 -0.09
C VAL A 131 1.89 18.43 -0.63
N LEU A 132 0.66 18.53 -0.12
CA LEU A 132 -0.49 17.78 -0.65
C LEU A 132 -0.82 18.13 -2.11
N PHE A 133 -0.40 19.31 -2.58
CA PHE A 133 -0.63 19.79 -3.93
C PHE A 133 0.51 19.50 -4.92
N LYS A 134 1.57 18.81 -4.46
CA LYS A 134 2.75 18.50 -5.26
C LYS A 134 2.68 17.07 -5.78
N THR A 135 3.27 16.83 -6.95
CA THR A 135 3.42 15.47 -7.50
C THR A 135 4.24 14.58 -6.58
N GLN A 136 3.90 13.29 -6.50
CA GLN A 136 4.48 12.32 -5.57
C GLN A 136 5.25 11.18 -6.29
N PRO A 137 6.42 11.46 -6.88
CA PRO A 137 7.13 10.46 -7.69
C PRO A 137 7.58 9.22 -6.89
N LEU A 138 7.88 9.38 -5.59
CA LEU A 138 8.34 8.27 -4.75
C LEU A 138 7.23 7.25 -4.44
N ILE A 139 6.02 7.71 -4.11
CA ILE A 139 4.87 6.83 -3.86
C ILE A 139 4.60 5.96 -5.11
N ASN A 140 4.54 6.58 -6.29
CA ASN A 140 4.29 5.85 -7.53
C ASN A 140 5.42 4.89 -7.88
N SER A 141 6.67 5.36 -7.85
CA SER A 141 7.81 4.51 -8.22
C SER A 141 7.99 3.31 -7.30
N THR A 142 7.66 3.46 -6.01
CA THR A 142 7.71 2.34 -5.04
C THR A 142 6.57 1.36 -5.25
N PHE A 143 5.37 1.82 -5.61
CA PHE A 143 4.24 0.95 -5.98
C PHE A 143 4.53 0.13 -7.24
N GLU A 144 5.00 0.79 -8.30
CA GLU A 144 5.42 0.16 -9.56
C GLU A 144 6.55 -0.85 -9.34
N SER A 145 7.46 -0.57 -8.42
CA SER A 145 8.56 -1.48 -8.06
C SER A 145 8.10 -2.70 -7.25
N ALA A 146 7.04 -2.57 -6.45
CA ALA A 146 6.50 -3.65 -5.64
C ALA A 146 5.66 -4.64 -6.45
N GLU A 147 4.95 -4.17 -7.48
CA GLU A 147 4.06 -4.97 -8.33
C GLU A 147 4.69 -6.27 -8.87
N PRO A 148 5.82 -6.24 -9.60
CA PRO A 148 6.39 -7.46 -10.17
C PRO A 148 6.80 -8.46 -9.08
N LEU A 149 7.32 -7.99 -7.94
CA LEU A 149 7.74 -8.85 -6.84
C LEU A 149 6.54 -9.52 -6.15
N MET A 150 5.45 -8.78 -5.97
CA MET A 150 4.20 -9.33 -5.44
C MET A 150 3.59 -10.37 -6.39
N LYS A 151 3.63 -10.13 -7.71
CA LYS A 151 3.13 -11.07 -8.72
C LYS A 151 3.98 -12.33 -8.81
N ASP A 152 5.31 -12.19 -8.80
CA ASP A 152 6.25 -13.31 -8.91
C ASP A 152 6.28 -14.18 -7.65
N ALA A 153 5.96 -13.62 -6.48
CA ALA A 153 5.87 -14.36 -5.22
C ALA A 153 4.62 -15.25 -5.09
N VAL A 154 3.63 -15.13 -6.00
CA VAL A 154 2.41 -15.94 -5.94
C VAL A 154 2.74 -17.42 -6.23
N PRO A 155 2.45 -18.35 -5.31
CA PRO A 155 2.74 -19.76 -5.52
C PRO A 155 1.95 -20.36 -6.67
N VAL A 156 2.52 -21.35 -7.36
CA VAL A 156 1.85 -22.09 -8.44
C VAL A 156 1.71 -23.58 -8.04
N PRO A 157 0.49 -24.15 -8.04
CA PRO A 157 -0.80 -23.47 -8.23
C PRO A 157 -1.13 -22.52 -7.06
N ALA A 158 -1.87 -21.46 -7.36
CA ALA A 158 -2.28 -20.48 -6.36
C ALA A 158 -3.59 -20.91 -5.68
N LEU A 159 -3.63 -20.83 -4.35
CA LEU A 159 -4.85 -20.94 -3.55
C LEU A 159 -5.42 -19.54 -3.24
N PHE A 160 -6.59 -19.49 -2.59
CA PHE A 160 -7.19 -18.26 -2.02
C PHE A 160 -7.34 -17.08 -2.99
N ASP A 161 -7.50 -17.38 -4.28
CA ASP A 161 -7.54 -16.39 -5.36
C ASP A 161 -6.35 -15.42 -5.35
N LEU A 162 -5.18 -15.84 -4.83
CA LEU A 162 -4.02 -14.98 -4.61
C LEU A 162 -3.62 -14.20 -5.86
N LYS A 163 -3.58 -14.86 -7.03
CA LYS A 163 -3.26 -14.19 -8.29
C LYS A 163 -4.23 -13.03 -8.55
N LYS A 164 -5.53 -13.28 -8.43
CA LYS A 164 -6.58 -12.28 -8.69
C LYS A 164 -6.50 -11.12 -7.69
N ARG A 165 -6.23 -11.43 -6.41
CA ARG A 165 -6.11 -10.42 -5.35
C ARG A 165 -4.89 -9.53 -5.53
N VAL A 166 -3.74 -10.12 -5.84
CA VAL A 166 -2.53 -9.34 -6.20
C VAL A 166 -2.78 -8.50 -7.44
N ASP A 167 -3.37 -9.06 -8.50
CA ASP A 167 -3.71 -8.28 -9.69
C ASP A 167 -4.66 -7.12 -9.37
N ALA A 168 -5.59 -7.29 -8.43
CA ALA A 168 -6.55 -6.27 -8.01
C ALA A 168 -5.92 -5.11 -7.24
N ILE A 169 -4.89 -5.37 -6.40
CA ILE A 169 -4.13 -4.33 -5.71
C ILE A 169 -3.48 -3.38 -6.72
N PHE A 170 -2.82 -3.93 -7.74
CA PHE A 170 -2.05 -3.15 -8.72
C PHE A 170 -2.84 -2.78 -9.98
N VAL A 171 -4.17 -2.76 -9.92
CA VAL A 171 -4.96 -2.17 -11.01
C VAL A 171 -4.63 -0.67 -11.05
N PRO A 172 -4.37 -0.08 -12.25
CA PRO A 172 -4.24 1.36 -12.37
C PRO A 172 -5.51 2.03 -11.83
N GLN A 173 -5.40 2.61 -10.64
CA GLN A 173 -6.45 3.42 -10.05
C GLN A 173 -6.27 4.83 -10.57
N ALA A 174 -7.37 5.49 -10.95
CA ALA A 174 -7.32 6.90 -11.37
C ALA A 174 -6.94 7.86 -10.22
N SER A 175 -6.75 7.38 -8.98
CA SER A 175 -6.64 8.25 -7.80
C SER A 175 -5.87 7.67 -6.60
N THR A 176 -4.90 6.77 -6.74
CA THR A 176 -4.14 6.27 -5.56
C THR A 176 -3.03 7.21 -5.10
N GLY A 177 -3.08 8.47 -5.48
CA GLY A 177 -2.26 9.51 -4.87
C GLY A 177 -3.03 10.81 -4.94
N PRO A 178 -2.93 11.69 -3.92
CA PRO A 178 -3.77 12.89 -3.81
C PRO A 178 -3.63 13.89 -4.95
N THR A 179 -2.86 13.60 -6.01
CA THR A 179 -2.64 14.46 -7.18
C THR A 179 -2.70 13.76 -8.54
N GLN A 180 -2.96 12.44 -8.64
CA GLN A 180 -2.57 11.76 -9.89
C GLN A 180 -3.48 11.92 -11.11
N GLU A 181 -4.83 11.99 -11.05
CA GLU A 181 -5.63 12.25 -12.28
C GLU A 181 -6.93 13.05 -12.15
N VAL A 182 -7.36 13.48 -10.96
CA VAL A 182 -8.36 14.56 -10.91
C VAL A 182 -7.58 15.84 -11.07
N GLY A 183 -7.60 16.42 -12.27
CA GLY A 183 -6.89 17.66 -12.55
C GLY A 183 -7.08 18.61 -11.38
N PHE A 184 -6.01 18.82 -10.61
CA PHE A 184 -5.92 19.94 -9.69
C PHE A 184 -6.16 21.11 -10.60
N ASP A 185 -7.38 21.62 -10.57
CA ASP A 185 -7.71 22.83 -11.25
C ASP A 185 -6.67 23.81 -10.70
N THR A 186 -5.75 24.26 -11.56
CA THR A 186 -4.69 25.19 -11.20
C THR A 186 -5.24 26.38 -10.41
N THR A 187 -6.54 26.64 -10.58
CA THR A 187 -7.40 27.52 -9.81
C THR A 187 -7.46 27.22 -8.30
N LEU A 188 -7.63 25.96 -7.86
CA LEU A 188 -7.74 25.60 -6.43
C LEU A 188 -6.40 25.73 -5.69
N SER A 189 -5.31 25.28 -6.33
CA SER A 189 -3.95 25.43 -5.80
C SER A 189 -3.56 26.92 -5.75
N ALA A 190 -3.96 27.72 -6.75
CA ALA A 190 -3.79 29.17 -6.72
C ALA A 190 -4.68 29.87 -5.67
N MET A 191 -5.87 29.34 -5.36
CA MET A 191 -6.78 29.89 -4.34
C MET A 191 -6.34 29.60 -2.90
N LEU A 192 -5.61 28.50 -2.67
CA LEU A 192 -5.09 28.12 -1.36
C LEU A 192 -3.68 28.63 -1.09
N ILE A 193 -2.89 28.98 -2.12
CA ILE A 193 -1.51 29.46 -1.97
C ILE A 193 -1.39 30.99 -2.19
N GLY A 194 -2.38 31.61 -2.84
CA GLY A 194 -2.50 33.07 -3.01
C GLY A 194 -2.99 33.79 -1.76
#